data_AF-A0A2M6V6D2-F1
#
_entry.id   AF-A0A2M6V6D2-F1
#
_cell.length_a   1.000
_cell.length_b   1.000
_cell.length_c   1.000
_cell.angle_alpha   90.00
_cell.angle_beta   90.00
_cell.angle_gamma   90.00
#
_symmetry.space_group_name_H-M   'P 1'
#
loop_
_entity.id
_entity.type
_entity.pdbx_description
1 polymer ?
#
loop_
_entity_poly.entity_id
_entity_poly.type
_entity_poly.pdbx_seq_one_letter_code
_entity_poly.pdbx_strand_id
1 'polypeptide(L)'
;MFPLIRGWTDVQRSPEANLGLGRVLSFVAGATNAGGFLAVGSYTSHMTGILSSVADDLILGHITTLPLAALLWILCLRPLLTDLRARAQ
;
A
#
# COMPACT_ATOMS: atom_id res chain seq x y z
N MET A 1 23.35 11.00 12.38
CA MET A 1 22.67 9.90 11.66
C MET A 1 22.52 8.73 12.63
N PHE A 2 21.30 8.27 12.87
CA PHE A 2 21.05 7.18 13.84
C PHE A 2 21.85 5.93 13.44
N PRO A 3 22.55 5.26 14.38
CA PRO A 3 23.42 4.12 14.05
C PRO A 3 22.67 2.99 13.34
N LEU A 4 21.40 2.76 13.72
CA LEU A 4 20.54 1.69 13.20
C LEU A 4 20.17 1.81 11.71
N ILE A 5 20.14 3.03 11.15
CA ILE A 5 19.73 3.29 9.75
C ILE A 5 20.91 3.71 8.88
N ARG A 6 22.13 3.65 9.42
CA ARG A 6 23.33 3.99 8.67
C ARG A 6 23.49 2.97 7.53
N GLY A 7 23.41 3.46 6.29
CA GLY A 7 23.51 2.64 5.07
C GLY A 7 22.18 2.33 4.38
N TRP A 8 21.02 2.72 4.94
CA TRP A 8 19.72 2.46 4.29
C TRP A 8 19.51 3.22 2.98
N THR A 9 20.21 4.34 2.81
CA THR A 9 20.19 5.18 1.61
C THR A 9 21.54 5.24 0.92
N ASP A 10 22.39 4.22 1.13
CA ASP A 10 23.69 4.14 0.46
C ASP A 10 23.53 3.94 -1.06
N VAL A 11 24.56 4.31 -1.83
CA VAL A 11 24.59 4.14 -3.28
C VAL A 11 24.60 2.65 -3.64
N GLN A 12 25.28 1.82 -2.84
CA GLN A 12 25.19 0.37 -2.96
C GLN A 12 23.91 -0.15 -2.31
N ARG A 13 22.97 -0.60 -3.16
CA ARG A 13 21.70 -1.17 -2.73
C ARG A 13 21.90 -2.61 -2.21
N SER A 14 21.48 -2.89 -0.99
CA SER A 14 21.28 -4.27 -0.50
C SER A 14 19.79 -4.59 -0.34
N PRO A 15 19.38 -5.86 -0.54
CA PRO A 15 17.99 -6.30 -0.35
C PRO A 15 17.45 -6.00 1.05
N GLU A 16 18.27 -6.22 2.09
CA GLU A 16 17.88 -6.06 3.49
C GLU A 16 17.66 -4.58 3.83
N ALA A 17 18.54 -3.69 3.37
CA ALA A 17 18.41 -2.25 3.57
C ALA A 17 17.18 -1.68 2.85
N ASN A 18 16.92 -2.16 1.62
CA ASN A 18 15.73 -1.76 0.85
C ASN A 18 14.43 -2.19 1.53
N LEU A 19 14.39 -3.39 2.13
CA LEU A 19 13.23 -3.86 2.88
C LEU A 19 13.01 -3.04 4.17
N GLY A 20 14.09 -2.74 4.90
CA GLY A 20 14.02 -1.88 6.09
C GLY A 20 13.48 -0.49 5.76
N LEU A 21 14.06 0.13 4.73
CA LEU A 21 13.62 1.43 4.22
C LEU A 21 12.17 1.39 3.74
N GLY A 22 11.82 0.38 2.95
CA GLY A 22 10.47 0.20 2.41
C GLY A 22 9.40 0.05 3.50
N ARG A 23 9.69 -0.72 4.56
CA ARG A 23 8.76 -0.86 5.71
C ARG A 23 8.51 0.47 6.41
N VAL A 24 9.56 1.25 6.66
CA VAL A 24 9.44 2.55 7.33
C VAL A 24 8.68 3.55 6.45
N LEU A 25 8.99 3.60 5.16
CA LEU A 25 8.28 4.48 4.22
C LEU A 25 6.79 4.11 4.10
N SER A 26 6.47 2.82 4.01
CA SER A 26 5.07 2.36 4.00
C SER A 26 4.33 2.74 5.28
N PHE A 27 4.97 2.63 6.44
CA PHE A 27 4.39 3.05 7.71
C PHE A 27 4.12 4.57 7.74
N VAL A 28 5.11 5.39 7.36
CA VAL A 28 4.96 6.85 7.33
C VAL A 28 3.87 7.28 6.35
N ALA A 29 3.80 6.67 5.17
CA ALA A 29 2.75 6.94 4.19
C ALA A 29 1.35 6.60 4.73
N GLY A 30 1.20 5.44 5.38
CA GLY A 30 -0.05 5.04 6.01
C GLY A 30 -0.48 5.96 7.15
N ALA A 31 0.45 6.28 8.06
CA ALA A 31 0.20 7.20 9.17
C ALA A 31 -0.20 8.60 8.70
N THR A 32 0.41 9.10 7.63
CA THR A 32 0.06 10.39 7.03
C THR A 32 -1.34 10.35 6.40
N ASN A 33 -1.67 9.27 5.70
CA ASN A 33 -2.99 9.11 5.07
C ASN A 33 -4.12 9.06 6.13
N ALA A 34 -3.93 8.25 7.18
CA ALA A 34 -4.86 8.18 8.30
C ALA A 34 -4.90 9.50 9.09
N GLY A 35 -3.75 10.15 9.31
CA GLY A 35 -3.66 11.46 9.95
C GLY A 35 -4.41 12.55 9.17
N GLY A 36 -4.33 12.54 7.84
CA GLY A 36 -5.12 13.42 6.97
C GLY A 36 -6.62 13.21 7.13
N PHE A 37 -7.05 11.94 7.18
CA PHE A 37 -8.44 11.59 7.45
C PHE A 37 -8.91 12.06 8.83
N LEU A 38 -8.12 11.87 9.88
CA LEU A 38 -8.46 12.33 11.23
C LEU A 38 -8.49 13.86 11.35
N ALA A 39 -7.62 14.57 10.63
CA ALA A 39 -7.52 16.03 10.71
C ALA A 39 -8.59 16.77 9.90
N VAL A 40 -9.01 16.24 8.74
CA VAL A 40 -9.88 16.95 7.78
C VAL A 40 -11.11 16.13 7.36
N GLY A 41 -11.24 14.90 7.84
CA GLY A 41 -12.36 13.99 7.50
C GLY A 41 -12.23 13.33 6.13
N SER A 42 -11.06 13.36 5.49
CA SER A 42 -10.83 12.76 4.18
C SER A 42 -9.39 12.31 3.98
N TYR A 43 -9.18 11.21 3.27
CA TYR A 43 -7.85 10.75 2.87
C TYR A 43 -7.23 11.73 1.88
N THR A 44 -6.05 12.27 2.20
CA THR A 44 -5.41 13.34 1.42
C THR A 44 -4.48 12.83 0.33
N SER A 45 -4.19 11.52 0.31
CA SER A 45 -3.34 10.92 -0.72
C SER A 45 -4.16 10.47 -1.93
N HIS A 46 -3.66 10.64 -3.15
CA HIS A 46 -4.41 10.24 -4.36
C HIS A 46 -4.58 8.71 -4.47
N MET A 47 -3.51 7.96 -4.76
CA MET A 47 -3.62 6.50 -4.97
C MET A 47 -3.86 5.73 -3.66
N THR A 48 -3.13 6.06 -2.59
CA THR A 48 -3.28 5.36 -1.30
C THR A 48 -4.54 5.79 -0.55
N GLY A 49 -5.05 7.01 -0.77
CA GLY A 49 -6.33 7.44 -0.22
C GLY A 49 -7.52 6.76 -0.87
N ILE A 50 -7.50 6.57 -2.20
CA ILE A 50 -8.49 5.73 -2.89
C ILE A 50 -8.50 4.30 -2.32
N LEU A 51 -7.33 3.71 -2.08
CA LEU A 51 -7.25 2.37 -1.51
C LEU A 51 -7.83 2.33 -0.07
N SER A 52 -7.56 3.34 0.76
CA SER A 52 -8.13 3.43 2.10
C SER A 52 -9.64 3.67 2.10
N SER A 53 -10.17 4.49 1.17
CA SER A 53 -11.63 4.66 1.05
C SER A 53 -12.33 3.37 0.61
N VAL A 54 -11.70 2.58 -0.28
CA VAL A 54 -12.21 1.25 -0.66
C VAL A 54 -12.22 0.30 0.54
N ALA A 55 -11.20 0.35 1.40
CA ALA A 55 -11.16 -0.48 2.61
C ALA A 55 -12.25 -0.08 3.62
N ASP A 56 -12.47 1.23 3.81
CA ASP A 56 -13.55 1.74 4.66
C ASP A 56 -14.92 1.34 4.14
N ASP A 57 -15.15 1.47 2.83
CA ASP A 57 -16.40 1.04 2.19
C ASP A 57 -16.68 -0.45 2.40
N LEU A 58 -15.62 -1.27 2.45
CA LEU A 58 -15.72 -2.70 2.74
C LEU A 58 -16.09 -2.98 4.19
N ILE A 59 -15.54 -2.23 5.14
CA ILE A 59 -15.87 -2.37 6.57
C ILE A 59 -17.28 -1.85 6.86
N LEU A 60 -17.67 -0.73 6.26
CA LEU A 60 -18.99 -0.11 6.42
C LEU A 60 -20.10 -0.87 5.69
N GLY A 61 -19.74 -1.85 4.85
CA GLY A 61 -20.70 -2.73 4.19
C GLY A 61 -21.48 -2.03 3.08
N HIS A 62 -20.86 -1.10 2.35
CA HIS A 62 -21.51 -0.43 1.21
C HIS A 62 -21.81 -1.44 0.09
N ILE A 63 -23.06 -1.91 0.09
CA ILE A 63 -23.55 -3.08 -0.69
C ILE A 63 -23.51 -2.87 -2.21
N THR A 64 -23.42 -1.63 -2.68
CA THR A 64 -23.34 -1.28 -4.11
C THR A 64 -21.91 -1.23 -4.64
N THR A 65 -20.95 -0.81 -3.82
CA THR A 65 -19.53 -0.68 -4.20
C THR A 65 -18.77 -1.99 -4.06
N LEU A 66 -19.14 -2.81 -3.08
CA LEU A 66 -18.50 -4.09 -2.79
C LEU A 66 -18.51 -5.13 -3.93
N PRO A 67 -19.63 -5.37 -4.62
CA PRO A 67 -19.67 -6.34 -5.71
C PRO A 67 -18.76 -5.93 -6.87
N LEU A 68 -18.71 -4.62 -7.16
CA LEU A 68 -17.88 -4.07 -8.22
C LEU A 68 -16.39 -4.16 -7.89
N ALA A 69 -16.01 -3.81 -6.65
CA ALA A 69 -14.63 -3.94 -6.19
C ALA A 69 -14.16 -5.41 -6.22
N ALA A 70 -15.00 -6.35 -5.77
CA ALA A 70 -14.69 -7.78 -5.82
C ALA A 70 -14.54 -8.31 -7.25
N LEU A 71 -15.42 -7.89 -8.18
CA LEU A 71 -15.31 -8.26 -9.59
C LEU A 71 -14.01 -7.76 -10.21
N LEU A 72 -13.66 -6.49 -10.00
CA LEU A 72 -12.42 -5.90 -10.50
C LEU A 72 -11.18 -6.61 -9.92
N TRP A 73 -11.21 -6.95 -8.63
CA TRP A 73 -10.13 -7.70 -8.00
C TRP A 73 -9.94 -9.08 -8.64
N ILE A 74 -11.03 -9.82 -8.90
CA ILE A 74 -10.99 -11.13 -9.57
C ILE A 74 -10.41 -11.01 -11.00
N LEU A 75 -10.78 -9.96 -11.75
CA LEU A 75 -10.24 -9.72 -13.09
C LEU A 75 -8.73 -9.44 -13.06
N CYS A 76 -8.25 -8.67 -12.08
CA CYS A 76 -6.82 -8.39 -11.90
C CYS A 76 -6.02 -9.58 -11.32
N LEU A 77 -6.67 -10.54 -10.66
CA LEU A 77 -6.01 -11.69 -10.06
C LEU A 77 -5.33 -12.57 -11.12
N ARG A 78 -5.95 -12.75 -12.30
CA ARG A 78 -5.39 -13.57 -13.38
C ARG A 78 -4.01 -13.08 -13.87
N PRO A 79 -3.84 -11.82 -14.33
CA PRO A 79 -2.54 -11.33 -14.79
C PRO A 79 -1.51 -11.31 -13.66
N LEU A 80 -1.92 -10.97 -12.43
CA LEU A 80 -1.02 -11.00 -11.27
C LEU A 80 -0.49 -12.40 -10.99
N LEU A 81 -1.34 -13.43 -11.03
CA LEU A 81 -0.92 -14.82 -10.87
C LEU A 81 -0.01 -15.28 -12.01
N THR A 82 -0.25 -14.80 -13.24
CA THR A 82 0.63 -15.07 -14.38
C THR A 82 2.02 -14.46 -14.16
N ASP A 83 2.10 -13.20 -13.72
CA ASP A 83 3.36 -12.52 -13.44
C ASP A 83 4.13 -13.16 -12.28
N LEU A 84 3.42 -13.58 -11.23
CA LEU A 84 4.03 -14.27 -10.09
C LEU A 84 4.58 -15.64 -10.48
N ARG A 85 3.88 -16.37 -11.36
CA ARG A 85 4.35 -17.64 -11.91
C ARG A 85 5.58 -17.43 -12.79
N ALA A 86 5.61 -16.38 -13.61
CA ALA A 86 6.75 -16.05 -14.47
C ALA A 86 8.00 -15.63 -13.66
N ARG A 87 7.83 -15.05 -12.46
CA ARG A 87 8.95 -14.71 -11.55
C ARG A 87 9.47 -15.89 -10.75
N ALA A 88 8.69 -16.96 -10.65
CA ALA A 88 9.05 -18.18 -9.91
C ALA A 88 9.75 -19.23 -10.78
N GLN A 89 9.85 -19.00 -12.10
CA GLN A 89 10.63 -19.79 -13.06
C GLN A 89 11.93 -19.05 -13.41
#